data_AF-A0A927T0G5-F1
#
_entry.id   AF-A0A927T0G5-F1
#
_cell.length_a   1.000
_cell.length_b   1.000
_cell.length_c   1.000
_cell.angle_alpha   90.00
_cell.angle_beta   90.00
_cell.angle_gamma   90.00
#
_symmetry.space_group_name_H-M   'P 1'
#
loop_
_entity.id
_entity.type
_entity.pdbx_description
1 polymer ?
#
loop_
_entity_poly.entity_id
_entity_poly.type
_entity_poly.pdbx_seq_one_letter_code
_entity_poly.pdbx_strand_id
1 'polypeptide(L)'
;MATLLEKHLKLEEIKKIRNWRNEGYGLNQIKDLVDKTNITDEEIEEIFYENNSKPDTEEVEKQFEEENHIQEVQEENNSDEPPQEEQEVIQEEEEIVDYEEESLEELEEIEEDEIEIIEENQVGVQDNIIQLKENERYEIIRDEDLEDFPNQPFKMYSESRKNTMIESIKINGIIEPIVVRKTENGKYQILSGHNRRLCGREAGLTEFKCIVKENMSEDEARLYMVDSNLMVRDVMPTERGKALSIRKECLKNEKIASKIENEILQDNIDKQDTIQQKMIEENHMSNGNIQRYIRLNYLIPQLGEMVDDKKINLRTGENLSFLSKKEQRDIVNIIEKENVKVSEAMSKKIKKSSENGELTKYVMKQILIKEKDKKLEIRVIFYEDEIKKYFNNINNGNVTAKDCKDLIIALLEREFVEKIH
;
A
#
# COMPACT_ATOMS: atom_id res chain seq x y z
N MET A 1 17.57 -24.98 -5.45
CA MET A 1 17.01 -23.62 -5.49
C MET A 1 16.04 -23.59 -6.65
N ALA A 2 14.80 -23.14 -6.45
CA ALA A 2 13.83 -23.07 -7.54
C ALA A 2 14.26 -22.09 -8.64
N THR A 3 14.07 -22.46 -9.91
CA THR A 3 14.40 -21.58 -11.05
C THR A 3 13.51 -20.34 -11.10
N LEU A 4 13.86 -19.35 -11.93
CA LEU A 4 13.05 -18.15 -12.09
C LEU A 4 11.65 -18.47 -12.65
N LEU A 5 11.56 -19.51 -13.49
CA LEU A 5 10.34 -19.99 -14.12
C LEU A 5 9.39 -20.64 -13.10
N GLU A 6 9.89 -21.57 -12.28
CA GLU A 6 9.13 -22.20 -11.19
C GLU A 6 8.52 -21.16 -10.23
N LYS A 7 9.27 -20.09 -9.92
CA LYS A 7 8.77 -18.99 -9.08
C LYS A 7 7.65 -18.17 -9.74
N HIS A 8 7.64 -18.08 -11.06
CA HIS A 8 6.60 -17.37 -11.80
C HIS A 8 5.32 -18.20 -11.84
N LEU A 9 5.42 -19.47 -12.25
CA LEU A 9 4.30 -20.42 -12.31
C LEU A 9 3.61 -20.54 -10.95
N LYS A 10 4.38 -20.70 -9.87
CA LYS A 10 3.85 -20.74 -8.51
C LYS A 10 3.13 -19.45 -8.11
N LEU A 11 3.60 -18.29 -8.55
CA LEU A 11 2.94 -17.00 -8.29
C LEU A 11 1.62 -16.84 -9.06
N GLU A 12 1.48 -17.50 -10.21
CA GLU A 12 0.23 -17.53 -10.99
C GLU A 12 -0.83 -18.42 -10.32
N GLU A 13 -0.46 -19.61 -9.84
CA GLU A 13 -1.37 -20.46 -9.06
C GLU A 13 -1.85 -19.78 -7.76
N ILE A 14 -0.95 -19.10 -7.03
CA ILE A 14 -1.32 -18.30 -5.85
C ILE A 14 -2.38 -17.23 -6.18
N LYS A 15 -2.34 -16.63 -7.38
CA LYS A 15 -3.35 -15.63 -7.81
C LYS A 15 -4.69 -16.30 -8.13
N LYS A 16 -4.70 -17.44 -8.82
CA LYS A 16 -5.91 -18.21 -9.13
C LYS A 16 -6.66 -18.60 -7.85
N ILE A 17 -5.94 -19.17 -6.86
CA ILE A 17 -6.48 -19.57 -5.56
C ILE A 17 -7.16 -18.40 -4.84
N ARG A 18 -6.49 -17.23 -4.78
CA ARG A 18 -7.07 -16.03 -4.15
C ARG A 18 -8.30 -15.51 -4.91
N ASN A 19 -8.34 -15.66 -6.23
CA ASN A 19 -9.49 -15.24 -7.04
C ASN A 19 -10.70 -16.16 -6.78
N TRP A 20 -10.53 -17.48 -6.92
CA TRP A 20 -11.58 -18.47 -6.65
C TRP A 20 -12.12 -18.38 -5.22
N ARG A 21 -11.26 -18.13 -4.22
CA ARG A 21 -11.72 -17.86 -2.84
C ARG A 21 -12.62 -16.63 -2.76
N ASN A 22 -12.27 -15.53 -3.45
CA ASN A 22 -13.08 -14.31 -3.45
C ASN A 22 -14.40 -14.49 -4.24
N GLU A 23 -14.43 -15.43 -5.19
CA GLU A 23 -15.63 -15.85 -5.94
C GLU A 23 -16.50 -16.85 -5.15
N GLY A 24 -16.05 -17.30 -3.97
CA GLY A 24 -16.84 -18.13 -3.05
C GLY A 24 -16.63 -19.64 -3.16
N TYR A 25 -15.63 -20.10 -3.93
CA TYR A 25 -15.31 -21.53 -4.04
C TYR A 25 -14.81 -22.10 -2.71
N GLY A 26 -15.25 -23.33 -2.39
CA GLY A 26 -14.81 -24.05 -1.20
C GLY A 26 -13.38 -24.58 -1.32
N LEU A 27 -12.70 -24.78 -0.17
CA LEU A 27 -11.31 -25.26 -0.11
C LEU A 27 -11.08 -26.54 -0.94
N ASN A 28 -11.97 -27.52 -0.84
CA ASN A 28 -11.84 -28.79 -1.57
C ASN A 28 -11.99 -28.59 -3.09
N GLN A 29 -12.94 -27.76 -3.52
CA GLN A 29 -13.09 -27.41 -4.95
C GLN A 29 -11.84 -26.74 -5.50
N ILE A 30 -11.21 -25.84 -4.72
CA ILE A 30 -9.95 -25.21 -5.12
C ILE A 30 -8.81 -26.23 -5.18
N LYS A 31 -8.71 -27.18 -4.24
CA LYS A 31 -7.70 -28.26 -4.28
C LYS A 31 -7.83 -29.15 -5.52
N ASP A 32 -9.03 -29.30 -6.10
CA ASP A 32 -9.25 -30.09 -7.31
C ASP A 32 -9.00 -29.30 -8.61
N LEU A 33 -9.09 -27.96 -8.57
CA LEU A 33 -8.90 -27.06 -9.72
C LEU A 33 -7.45 -26.56 -9.91
N VAL A 34 -6.60 -26.66 -8.88
CA VAL A 34 -5.22 -26.15 -8.90
C VAL A 34 -4.22 -27.18 -9.44
N ASP A 35 -3.26 -26.73 -10.24
CA ASP A 35 -2.17 -27.59 -10.73
C ASP A 35 -1.16 -27.92 -9.62
N LYS A 36 -1.29 -29.13 -9.06
CA LYS A 36 -0.45 -29.65 -7.97
C LYS A 36 1.01 -29.90 -8.34
N THR A 37 1.42 -29.71 -9.61
CA THR A 37 2.84 -29.81 -9.99
C THR A 37 3.68 -28.65 -9.45
N ASN A 38 3.07 -27.49 -9.19
CA ASN A 38 3.78 -26.25 -8.80
C ASN A 38 3.45 -25.74 -7.38
N ILE A 39 2.42 -26.28 -6.72
CA ILE A 39 1.97 -25.86 -5.39
C ILE A 39 1.34 -27.04 -4.62
N THR A 40 1.55 -27.12 -3.31
CA THR A 40 1.06 -28.24 -2.50
C THR A 40 -0.29 -27.95 -1.83
N ASP A 41 -1.02 -29.00 -1.45
CA ASP A 41 -2.31 -28.86 -0.75
C ASP A 41 -2.20 -28.08 0.58
N GLU A 42 -1.06 -28.16 1.27
CA GLU A 42 -0.75 -27.35 2.47
C GLU A 42 -0.60 -25.86 2.13
N GLU A 43 0.05 -25.52 1.01
CA GLU A 43 0.20 -24.14 0.56
C GLU A 43 -1.13 -23.57 0.05
N ILE A 44 -1.96 -24.38 -0.62
CA ILE A 44 -3.34 -24.02 -1.01
C ILE A 44 -4.15 -23.66 0.24
N GLU A 45 -4.07 -24.46 1.32
CA GLU A 45 -4.72 -24.15 2.59
C GLU A 45 -4.23 -22.84 3.22
N GLU A 46 -2.92 -22.61 3.27
CA GLU A 46 -2.38 -21.37 3.84
C GLU A 46 -2.87 -20.13 3.07
N ILE A 47 -2.94 -20.19 1.73
CA ILE A 47 -3.43 -19.10 0.90
C ILE A 47 -4.95 -18.94 1.04
N PHE A 48 -5.70 -20.05 1.13
CA PHE A 48 -7.14 -20.00 1.34
C PHE A 48 -7.48 -19.30 2.65
N TYR A 49 -6.79 -19.66 3.74
CA TYR A 49 -6.96 -19.04 5.05
C TYR A 49 -6.12 -17.76 5.26
N GLU A 50 -5.47 -17.18 4.24
CA GLU A 50 -4.75 -15.91 4.40
C GLU A 50 -5.68 -14.80 4.94
N ASN A 51 -5.41 -14.37 6.18
CA ASN A 51 -6.13 -13.38 7.00
C ASN A 51 -7.35 -13.89 7.80
N ASN A 52 -7.64 -15.19 7.81
CA ASN A 52 -8.54 -15.82 8.80
C ASN A 52 -7.75 -16.88 9.57
N SER A 53 -7.96 -17.01 10.88
CA SER A 53 -7.38 -18.14 11.63
C SER A 53 -7.88 -19.45 11.01
N LYS A 54 -6.99 -20.44 10.79
CA LYS A 54 -7.40 -21.79 10.38
C LYS A 54 -8.48 -22.28 11.39
N PRO A 55 -9.61 -22.85 10.94
CA PRO A 55 -10.55 -23.48 11.84
C PRO A 55 -9.85 -24.65 12.56
N ASP A 56 -10.09 -24.79 13.87
CA ASP A 56 -9.49 -25.85 14.66
C ASP A 56 -10.00 -27.23 14.18
N THR A 57 -9.10 -28.21 14.15
CA THR A 57 -9.31 -29.52 13.50
C THR A 57 -10.33 -30.44 14.21
N GLU A 58 -11.03 -29.94 15.23
CA GLU A 58 -12.06 -30.68 15.98
C GLU A 58 -13.50 -30.46 15.44
N GLU A 59 -13.74 -29.49 14.54
CA GLU A 59 -15.09 -29.26 13.97
C GLU A 59 -15.46 -30.20 12.80
N VAL A 60 -14.45 -30.79 12.14
CA VAL A 60 -14.67 -31.67 10.97
C VAL A 60 -15.33 -33.00 11.34
N GLU A 61 -15.12 -33.52 12.55
CA GLU A 61 -15.74 -34.77 13.01
C GLU A 61 -17.23 -34.65 13.36
N LYS A 62 -17.77 -33.43 13.56
CA LYS A 62 -19.18 -33.25 13.95
C LYS A 62 -20.15 -33.10 12.77
N GLN A 63 -19.72 -32.50 11.67
CA GLN A 63 -20.60 -32.33 10.50
C GLN A 63 -20.91 -33.66 9.78
N PHE A 64 -20.08 -34.68 9.98
CA PHE A 64 -20.33 -36.03 9.43
C PHE A 64 -21.39 -36.86 10.18
N GLU A 65 -21.79 -36.46 11.40
CA GLU A 65 -22.84 -37.17 12.16
C GLU A 65 -24.26 -36.65 11.90
N GLU A 66 -24.44 -35.38 11.50
CA GLU A 66 -25.78 -34.78 11.32
C GLU A 66 -26.45 -35.08 9.97
N GLU A 67 -25.69 -35.35 8.90
CA GLU A 67 -26.28 -35.67 7.57
C GLU A 67 -26.86 -37.10 7.45
N ASN A 68 -26.60 -37.99 8.42
CA ASN A 68 -26.97 -39.41 8.34
C ASN A 68 -28.28 -39.81 9.05
N HIS A 69 -29.07 -38.88 9.63
CA HIS A 69 -30.25 -39.27 10.41
C HIS A 69 -31.60 -38.61 10.06
N ILE A 70 -31.73 -37.86 8.96
CA ILE A 70 -33.05 -37.39 8.46
C ILE A 70 -33.50 -38.19 7.23
N GLN A 71 -33.65 -39.49 7.44
CA GLN A 71 -34.64 -40.32 6.74
C GLN A 71 -35.33 -41.24 7.75
N GLU A 72 -36.49 -40.83 8.26
CA GLU A 72 -37.61 -41.74 8.59
C GLU A 72 -38.89 -40.92 8.93
N VAL A 73 -39.97 -41.15 8.15
CA VAL A 73 -41.39 -41.16 8.58
C VAL A 73 -41.96 -39.82 9.13
N GLN A 74 -42.75 -39.06 8.34
CA GLN A 74 -44.24 -39.14 8.22
C GLN A 74 -44.98 -38.74 9.54
N GLU A 75 -46.12 -38.04 9.56
CA GLU A 75 -47.22 -37.88 8.57
C GLU A 75 -48.18 -36.72 8.98
N GLU A 76 -49.08 -36.29 8.07
CA GLU A 76 -50.41 -35.67 8.31
C GLU A 76 -50.57 -34.34 9.12
N ASN A 77 -51.41 -33.33 8.79
CA ASN A 77 -52.54 -33.21 7.86
C ASN A 77 -53.12 -31.75 7.86
N ASN A 78 -53.68 -31.30 6.73
CA ASN A 78 -54.85 -30.37 6.57
C ASN A 78 -54.77 -28.88 7.03
N SER A 79 -55.44 -27.89 6.38
CA SER A 79 -56.23 -27.85 5.12
C SER A 79 -56.49 -26.41 4.61
N ASP A 80 -57.07 -26.33 3.39
CA ASP A 80 -57.97 -25.28 2.84
C ASP A 80 -57.43 -24.02 2.12
N GLU A 81 -58.01 -23.81 0.93
CA GLU A 81 -57.95 -22.72 -0.07
C GLU A 81 -59.42 -22.34 -0.41
N PRO A 82 -59.80 -21.41 -1.32
CA PRO A 82 -59.16 -20.25 -1.98
C PRO A 82 -60.12 -18.99 -1.84
N PRO A 83 -60.39 -18.06 -2.81
CA PRO A 83 -59.69 -17.59 -4.02
C PRO A 83 -59.60 -16.04 -4.28
N GLN A 84 -58.77 -15.67 -5.28
CA GLN A 84 -58.95 -14.60 -6.33
C GLN A 84 -59.14 -13.10 -6.01
N GLU A 85 -58.32 -12.25 -6.66
CA GLU A 85 -58.76 -11.40 -7.80
C GLU A 85 -57.55 -10.95 -8.68
N GLU A 86 -57.80 -10.61 -9.95
CA GLU A 86 -56.79 -10.47 -11.04
C GLU A 86 -56.57 -9.01 -11.50
N GLN A 87 -55.43 -8.73 -12.18
CA GLN A 87 -55.21 -7.81 -13.34
C GLN A 87 -53.75 -7.29 -13.39
N GLU A 88 -53.06 -7.08 -14.53
CA GLU A 88 -53.10 -7.67 -15.89
C GLU A 88 -51.90 -7.12 -16.72
N VAL A 89 -51.18 -7.97 -17.50
CA VAL A 89 -50.29 -7.70 -18.70
C VAL A 89 -49.11 -6.68 -18.51
N ILE A 90 -47.88 -6.77 -19.07
CA ILE A 90 -47.31 -7.10 -20.40
C ILE A 90 -45.85 -7.61 -20.15
N GLN A 91 -45.42 -8.82 -20.58
CA GLN A 91 -44.67 -9.17 -21.82
C GLN A 91 -43.38 -8.32 -22.08
N GLU A 92 -42.22 -8.86 -22.50
CA GLU A 92 -41.93 -9.96 -23.45
C GLU A 92 -40.59 -10.70 -23.12
N GLU A 93 -40.17 -11.68 -23.96
CA GLU A 93 -39.25 -12.81 -23.65
C GLU A 93 -37.84 -12.75 -24.31
N GLU A 94 -36.91 -13.61 -23.85
CA GLU A 94 -35.76 -14.26 -24.58
C GLU A 94 -35.05 -15.18 -23.54
N GLU A 95 -35.41 -16.46 -23.40
CA GLU A 95 -35.10 -17.68 -24.20
C GLU A 95 -33.66 -18.23 -24.04
N ILE A 96 -33.57 -19.50 -23.62
CA ILE A 96 -32.35 -20.29 -23.33
C ILE A 96 -32.42 -21.58 -24.15
N VAL A 97 -31.30 -22.04 -24.74
CA VAL A 97 -31.21 -23.39 -25.32
C VAL A 97 -29.82 -24.00 -25.05
N ASP A 98 -29.80 -25.14 -24.34
CA ASP A 98 -28.64 -26.04 -24.15
C ASP A 98 -28.28 -26.80 -25.44
N TYR A 99 -27.11 -27.45 -25.50
CA TYR A 99 -26.97 -28.80 -26.08
C TYR A 99 -25.71 -29.53 -25.57
N GLU A 100 -25.77 -30.87 -25.59
CA GLU A 100 -24.92 -31.82 -24.87
C GLU A 100 -23.67 -32.34 -25.65
N GLU A 101 -22.91 -33.24 -25.00
CA GLU A 101 -21.64 -33.86 -25.43
C GLU A 101 -21.76 -34.86 -26.61
N GLU A 102 -20.64 -35.14 -27.32
CA GLU A 102 -20.16 -36.54 -27.49
C GLU A 102 -18.75 -36.71 -28.13
N SER A 103 -17.92 -37.55 -27.48
CA SER A 103 -16.96 -38.53 -28.06
C SER A 103 -15.60 -38.10 -28.69
N LEU A 104 -14.65 -39.06 -28.66
CA LEU A 104 -13.24 -39.02 -29.07
C LEU A 104 -12.96 -40.13 -30.11
N GLU A 105 -12.22 -39.82 -31.18
CA GLU A 105 -11.32 -40.70 -32.01
C GLU A 105 -10.76 -39.82 -33.16
N GLU A 106 -9.56 -40.02 -33.75
CA GLU A 106 -8.49 -41.02 -33.55
C GLU A 106 -7.09 -40.30 -33.56
N LEU A 107 -6.00 -40.94 -34.03
CA LEU A 107 -4.65 -40.36 -34.23
C LEU A 107 -4.26 -40.46 -35.71
N GLU A 108 -3.53 -39.48 -36.26
CA GLU A 108 -2.66 -39.69 -37.44
C GLU A 108 -1.35 -38.90 -37.33
N GLU A 109 -0.27 -39.51 -37.81
CA GLU A 109 1.12 -39.05 -37.67
C GLU A 109 1.46 -37.95 -38.69
N ILE A 110 2.39 -37.03 -38.34
CA ILE A 110 2.99 -36.10 -39.30
C ILE A 110 4.49 -36.42 -39.39
N GLU A 111 4.94 -36.72 -40.61
CA GLU A 111 6.31 -37.10 -40.94
C GLU A 111 7.30 -35.93 -40.74
N GLU A 112 8.55 -36.27 -40.37
CA GLU A 112 9.68 -35.34 -40.42
C GLU A 112 10.10 -35.13 -41.88
N ASP A 113 10.17 -33.88 -42.35
CA ASP A 113 10.91 -33.53 -43.58
C ASP A 113 11.54 -32.13 -43.51
N GLU A 114 12.60 -31.97 -44.29
CA GLU A 114 13.77 -31.11 -44.11
C GLU A 114 13.57 -29.58 -43.94
N ILE A 115 14.44 -28.96 -43.12
CA ILE A 115 14.58 -27.50 -42.99
C ILE A 115 15.50 -26.95 -44.10
N GLU A 116 14.95 -26.27 -45.10
CA GLU A 116 15.71 -25.34 -45.95
C GLU A 116 15.67 -23.91 -45.38
N ILE A 117 16.85 -23.29 -45.25
CA ILE A 117 17.01 -21.90 -44.80
C ILE A 117 16.98 -20.97 -46.01
N ILE A 118 15.99 -20.08 -46.06
CA ILE A 118 16.01 -18.90 -46.94
C ILE A 118 15.65 -17.66 -46.10
N GLU A 119 16.56 -16.68 -46.09
CA GLU A 119 16.31 -15.36 -45.49
C GLU A 119 15.45 -14.51 -46.45
N GLU A 120 14.35 -13.93 -45.96
CA GLU A 120 14.10 -12.47 -46.06
C GLU A 120 12.83 -12.02 -45.28
N ASN A 121 13.01 -10.96 -44.48
CA ASN A 121 12.09 -9.86 -44.13
C ASN A 121 10.58 -10.09 -43.83
N GLN A 122 10.20 -9.75 -42.58
CA GLN A 122 9.00 -8.98 -42.11
C GLN A 122 7.65 -9.19 -42.86
N VAL A 123 6.52 -9.48 -42.19
CA VAL A 123 5.79 -8.75 -41.14
C VAL A 123 4.81 -9.74 -40.48
N GLY A 124 4.43 -9.68 -39.20
CA GLY A 124 4.77 -8.80 -38.08
C GLY A 124 4.00 -9.24 -36.82
N VAL A 125 4.55 -9.01 -35.63
CA VAL A 125 3.94 -9.42 -34.34
C VAL A 125 3.90 -8.22 -33.39
N GLN A 126 2.68 -7.84 -33.05
CA GLN A 126 2.22 -6.91 -32.00
C GLN A 126 3.11 -5.70 -31.64
N ASP A 127 2.74 -4.55 -32.23
CA ASP A 127 3.19 -3.18 -31.94
C ASP A 127 2.89 -2.68 -30.51
N ASN A 128 3.50 -3.25 -29.47
CA ASN A 128 3.34 -2.77 -28.07
C ASN A 128 4.64 -2.62 -27.25
N ILE A 129 5.80 -2.81 -27.88
CA ILE A 129 7.09 -2.39 -27.33
C ILE A 129 7.76 -1.55 -28.42
N ILE A 130 8.41 -0.44 -28.03
CA ILE A 130 9.03 0.54 -28.93
C ILE A 130 8.03 1.51 -29.60
N GLN A 131 7.28 2.26 -28.79
CA GLN A 131 7.26 3.71 -29.04
C GLN A 131 8.64 4.25 -28.65
N LEU A 132 9.50 4.49 -29.65
CA LEU A 132 10.73 5.26 -29.45
C LEU A 132 10.32 6.64 -28.92
N LYS A 133 10.71 6.96 -27.68
CA LYS A 133 10.76 8.36 -27.23
C LYS A 133 11.82 9.05 -28.07
N GLU A 134 11.41 9.82 -29.07
CA GLU A 134 12.26 10.35 -30.15
C GLU A 134 13.46 11.22 -29.69
N ASN A 135 13.55 11.54 -28.39
CA ASN A 135 14.57 12.39 -27.77
C ASN A 135 15.43 11.67 -26.69
N GLU A 136 15.62 10.34 -26.75
CA GLU A 136 16.51 9.60 -25.83
C GLU A 136 17.79 9.11 -26.51
N ARG A 137 18.89 9.85 -26.33
CA ARG A 137 20.20 9.50 -26.90
C ARG A 137 21.11 8.83 -25.86
N TYR A 138 21.74 7.72 -26.22
CA TYR A 138 22.73 7.06 -25.37
C TYR A 138 24.13 7.63 -25.60
N GLU A 139 24.81 8.06 -24.54
CA GLU A 139 26.19 8.56 -24.57
C GLU A 139 27.01 7.93 -23.43
N ILE A 140 28.32 7.80 -23.62
CA ILE A 140 29.27 7.48 -22.54
C ILE A 140 29.86 8.80 -22.06
N ILE A 141 29.76 9.07 -20.75
CA ILE A 141 30.10 10.37 -20.17
C ILE A 141 31.08 10.15 -19.00
N ARG A 142 32.17 10.91 -18.97
CA ARG A 142 33.15 10.86 -17.89
C ARG A 142 32.57 11.42 -16.60
N ASP A 143 33.01 10.90 -15.46
CA ASP A 143 32.54 11.33 -14.15
C ASP A 143 32.75 12.83 -13.86
N GLU A 144 33.81 13.41 -14.42
CA GLU A 144 34.16 14.83 -14.29
C GLU A 144 33.20 15.78 -15.04
N ASP A 145 32.56 15.28 -16.10
CA ASP A 145 31.59 16.02 -16.92
C ASP A 145 30.15 15.91 -16.35
N LEU A 146 29.93 15.02 -15.37
CA LEU A 146 28.67 14.84 -14.66
C LEU A 146 28.52 15.79 -13.47
N GLU A 147 27.33 16.35 -13.27
CA GLU A 147 26.98 17.22 -12.15
C GLU A 147 25.73 16.70 -11.43
N ASP A 148 25.72 16.74 -10.09
CA ASP A 148 24.56 16.32 -9.32
C ASP A 148 23.44 17.37 -9.39
N PHE A 149 22.19 16.93 -9.25
CA PHE A 149 21.06 17.86 -9.21
C PHE A 149 21.11 18.66 -7.89
N PRO A 150 21.18 20.00 -7.93
CA PRO A 150 21.32 20.80 -6.72
C PRO A 150 20.07 20.67 -5.83
N ASN A 151 20.28 20.47 -4.53
CA ASN A 151 19.22 20.44 -3.52
C ASN A 151 18.08 19.42 -3.78
N GLN A 152 18.35 18.33 -4.50
CA GLN A 152 17.36 17.27 -4.72
C GLN A 152 16.80 16.69 -3.40
N PRO A 153 15.52 16.29 -3.34
CA PRO A 153 14.84 16.01 -2.07
C PRO A 153 15.19 14.65 -1.47
N PHE A 154 15.76 13.73 -2.25
CA PHE A 154 15.99 12.34 -1.88
C PHE A 154 17.38 12.13 -1.26
N LYS A 155 17.43 11.39 -0.14
CA LYS A 155 18.67 10.98 0.52
C LYS A 155 19.36 9.89 -0.31
N MET A 156 20.69 9.90 -0.27
CA MET A 156 21.51 8.78 -0.75
C MET A 156 21.20 7.50 0.04
N TYR A 157 21.59 6.35 -0.50
CA TYR A 157 21.43 5.06 0.17
C TYR A 157 22.22 4.96 1.48
N SER A 158 21.72 4.15 2.42
CA SER A 158 22.46 3.78 3.63
C SER A 158 23.74 3.03 3.27
N GLU A 159 24.76 3.10 4.12
CA GLU A 159 26.07 2.47 3.86
C GLU A 159 25.95 0.97 3.56
N SER A 160 25.03 0.26 4.23
CA SER A 160 24.71 -1.14 3.94
C SER A 160 24.26 -1.36 2.48
N ARG A 161 23.25 -0.61 2.02
CA ARG A 161 22.68 -0.73 0.66
C ARG A 161 23.66 -0.22 -0.41
N LYS A 162 24.45 0.79 -0.07
CA LYS A 162 25.54 1.33 -0.89
C LYS A 162 26.62 0.27 -1.15
N ASN A 163 27.09 -0.42 -0.10
CA ASN A 163 28.10 -1.49 -0.24
C ASN A 163 27.61 -2.64 -1.13
N THR A 164 26.39 -3.14 -0.93
CA THR A 164 25.78 -4.16 -1.81
C THR A 164 25.71 -3.69 -3.27
N MET A 165 25.44 -2.40 -3.50
CA MET A 165 25.40 -1.83 -4.85
C MET A 165 26.79 -1.72 -5.48
N ILE A 166 27.81 -1.35 -4.71
CA ILE A 166 29.22 -1.32 -5.15
C ILE A 166 29.69 -2.72 -5.54
N GLU A 167 29.38 -3.74 -4.75
CA GLU A 167 29.72 -5.14 -5.06
C GLU A 167 29.02 -5.62 -6.34
N SER A 168 27.74 -5.34 -6.51
CA SER A 168 27.02 -5.67 -7.75
C SER A 168 27.59 -4.97 -8.97
N ILE A 169 27.97 -3.69 -8.87
CA ILE A 169 28.59 -2.93 -9.97
C ILE A 169 29.98 -3.48 -10.33
N LYS A 170 30.75 -3.97 -9.36
CA LYS A 170 32.06 -4.61 -9.63
C LYS A 170 31.93 -5.91 -10.43
N ILE A 171 30.81 -6.62 -10.30
CA ILE A 171 30.56 -7.90 -11.00
C ILE A 171 29.87 -7.67 -12.35
N ASN A 172 28.81 -6.87 -12.37
CA ASN A 172 27.88 -6.75 -13.50
C ASN A 172 28.00 -5.42 -14.26
N GLY A 173 28.80 -4.47 -13.77
CA GLY A 173 28.76 -3.08 -14.21
C GLY A 173 27.46 -2.37 -13.81
N ILE A 174 27.20 -1.23 -14.45
CA ILE A 174 25.95 -0.49 -14.29
C ILE A 174 24.97 -0.94 -15.38
N ILE A 175 23.99 -1.77 -14.98
CA ILE A 175 22.98 -2.35 -15.87
C ILE A 175 22.04 -1.26 -16.41
N GLU A 176 21.39 -0.50 -15.51
CA GLU A 176 20.53 0.62 -15.90
C GLU A 176 21.34 1.90 -16.09
N PRO A 177 21.20 2.61 -17.21
CA PRO A 177 21.95 3.84 -17.52
C PRO A 177 21.48 5.05 -16.70
N ILE A 178 22.40 5.96 -16.36
CA ILE A 178 22.10 7.19 -15.63
C ILE A 178 21.34 8.17 -16.55
N VAL A 179 20.29 8.83 -16.08
CA VAL A 179 19.57 9.82 -16.90
C VAL A 179 20.09 11.22 -16.58
N VAL A 180 20.49 11.95 -17.62
CA VAL A 180 21.10 13.29 -17.52
C VAL A 180 20.42 14.26 -18.48
N ARG A 181 20.54 15.58 -18.24
CA ARG A 181 20.35 16.62 -19.26
C ARG A 181 21.66 17.37 -19.50
N LYS A 182 21.84 17.90 -20.70
CA LYS A 182 22.95 18.82 -20.99
C LYS A 182 22.67 20.20 -20.37
N THR A 183 23.68 20.83 -19.80
CA THR A 183 23.61 22.20 -19.25
C THR A 183 24.24 23.21 -20.23
N GLU A 184 23.93 24.50 -20.06
CA GLU A 184 24.50 25.59 -20.87
C GLU A 184 26.03 25.62 -20.83
N ASN A 185 26.63 25.19 -19.71
CA ASN A 185 28.07 25.07 -19.52
C ASN A 185 28.71 23.87 -20.25
N GLY A 186 27.94 23.12 -21.05
CA GLY A 186 28.39 21.96 -21.82
C GLY A 186 28.52 20.65 -21.02
N LYS A 187 28.25 20.69 -19.70
CA LYS A 187 28.26 19.52 -18.80
C LYS A 187 26.91 18.82 -18.75
N TYR A 188 26.83 17.73 -17.97
CA TYR A 188 25.64 16.87 -17.88
C TYR A 188 25.11 16.79 -16.44
N GLN A 189 23.95 17.40 -16.19
CA GLN A 189 23.28 17.35 -14.90
C GLN A 189 22.44 16.08 -14.76
N ILE A 190 22.67 15.32 -13.69
CA ILE A 190 21.99 14.05 -13.41
C ILE A 190 20.57 14.31 -12.90
N LEU A 191 19.60 13.69 -13.56
CA LEU A 191 18.19 13.73 -13.18
C LEU A 191 17.80 12.50 -12.36
N SER A 192 18.33 11.33 -12.75
CA SER A 192 18.14 10.06 -12.03
C SER A 192 19.39 9.20 -12.12
N GLY A 193 19.76 8.56 -11.00
CA GLY A 193 20.93 7.69 -10.91
C GLY A 193 22.09 8.21 -10.04
N HIS A 194 21.88 9.22 -9.19
CA HIS A 194 22.95 9.74 -8.29
C HIS A 194 23.60 8.65 -7.44
N ASN A 195 22.82 7.69 -6.90
CA ASN A 195 23.36 6.53 -6.18
C ASN A 195 24.18 5.60 -7.11
N ARG A 196 23.76 5.42 -8.37
CA ARG A 196 24.50 4.61 -9.38
C ARG A 196 25.85 5.26 -9.70
N ARG A 197 25.89 6.59 -9.87
CA ARG A 197 27.14 7.34 -10.03
C ARG A 197 28.07 7.16 -8.83
N LEU A 198 27.56 7.41 -7.63
CA LEU A 198 28.35 7.33 -6.39
C LEU A 198 28.95 5.93 -6.20
N CYS A 199 28.12 4.89 -6.31
CA CYS A 199 28.57 3.51 -6.15
C CYS A 199 29.50 3.06 -7.28
N GLY A 200 29.28 3.54 -8.52
CA GLY A 200 30.17 3.26 -9.65
C GLY A 200 31.54 3.91 -9.51
N ARG A 201 31.59 5.16 -9.06
CA ARG A 201 32.84 5.86 -8.74
C ARG A 201 33.63 5.10 -7.66
N GLU A 202 32.97 4.68 -6.58
CA GLU A 202 33.60 3.89 -5.52
C GLU A 202 33.93 2.44 -5.95
N ALA A 203 33.29 1.93 -7.00
CA ALA A 203 33.69 0.69 -7.67
C ALA A 203 34.90 0.86 -8.62
N GLY A 204 35.33 2.10 -8.90
CA GLY A 204 36.47 2.42 -9.77
C GLY A 204 36.10 2.83 -11.20
N LEU A 205 34.83 3.07 -11.50
CA LEU A 205 34.39 3.55 -12.82
C LEU A 205 34.70 5.05 -12.99
N THR A 206 35.36 5.38 -14.10
CA THR A 206 35.64 6.76 -14.53
C THR A 206 34.63 7.30 -15.55
N GLU A 207 33.84 6.41 -16.16
CA GLU A 207 32.88 6.71 -17.22
C GLU A 207 31.57 5.96 -16.98
N PHE A 208 30.47 6.56 -17.43
CA PHE A 208 29.12 6.06 -17.20
C PHE A 208 28.31 6.04 -18.50
N LYS A 209 27.56 4.94 -18.72
CA LYS A 209 26.53 4.89 -19.76
C LYS A 209 25.33 5.73 -19.32
N CYS A 210 25.00 6.74 -20.11
CA CYS A 210 23.97 7.72 -19.81
C CYS A 210 22.89 7.78 -20.90
N ILE A 211 21.66 8.09 -20.50
CA ILE A 211 20.60 8.58 -21.39
C ILE A 211 20.60 10.10 -21.29
N VAL A 212 20.88 10.77 -22.39
CA VAL A 212 20.87 12.22 -22.51
C VAL A 212 19.48 12.69 -22.93
N LYS A 213 18.91 13.58 -22.13
CA LYS A 213 17.71 14.35 -22.42
C LYS A 213 18.12 15.71 -22.96
N GLU A 214 17.77 15.96 -24.22
CA GLU A 214 17.99 17.24 -24.90
C GLU A 214 16.83 18.21 -24.64
N ASN A 215 17.08 19.51 -24.83
CA ASN A 215 16.06 20.58 -24.89
C ASN A 215 15.10 20.69 -23.70
N MET A 216 15.57 20.41 -22.48
CA MET A 216 14.74 20.40 -21.28
C MET A 216 15.00 21.61 -20.36
N SER A 217 13.94 22.38 -20.11
CA SER A 217 13.93 23.54 -19.20
C SER A 217 14.25 23.14 -17.75
N GLU A 218 14.52 24.13 -16.90
CA GLU A 218 14.82 23.86 -15.48
C GLU A 218 13.64 23.23 -14.73
N ASP A 219 12.41 23.71 -14.92
CA ASP A 219 11.24 23.14 -14.24
C ASP A 219 10.86 21.75 -14.76
N GLU A 220 11.00 21.47 -16.05
CA GLU A 220 10.85 20.09 -16.58
C GLU A 220 11.91 19.15 -16.01
N ALA A 221 13.16 19.61 -15.87
CA ALA A 221 14.24 18.83 -15.29
C ALA A 221 14.00 18.55 -13.78
N ARG A 222 13.49 19.54 -13.04
CA ARG A 222 13.04 19.37 -11.64
C ARG A 222 11.90 18.37 -11.54
N LEU A 223 10.93 18.45 -12.45
CA LEU A 223 9.77 17.54 -12.50
C LEU A 223 10.19 16.10 -12.80
N TYR A 224 11.01 15.89 -13.83
CA TYR A 224 11.55 14.57 -14.19
C TYR A 224 12.36 13.97 -13.03
N MET A 225 13.22 14.76 -12.39
CA MET A 225 14.01 14.33 -11.22
C MET A 225 13.11 13.89 -10.06
N VAL A 226 12.01 14.60 -9.80
CA VAL A 226 11.02 14.22 -8.78
C VAL A 226 10.30 12.91 -9.16
N ASP A 227 9.76 12.82 -10.37
CA ASP A 227 8.86 11.73 -10.75
C ASP A 227 9.58 10.40 -10.92
N SER A 228 10.74 10.42 -11.58
CA SER A 228 11.57 9.22 -11.76
C SER A 228 12.05 8.61 -10.44
N ASN A 229 12.10 9.39 -9.35
CA ASN A 229 12.47 8.91 -8.02
C ASN A 229 11.24 8.56 -7.15
N LEU A 230 10.09 9.22 -7.34
CA LEU A 230 8.84 8.90 -6.63
C LEU A 230 8.29 7.51 -6.99
N MET A 231 8.48 7.06 -8.23
CA MET A 231 7.92 5.80 -8.74
C MET A 231 8.75 4.54 -8.41
N VAL A 232 10.06 4.68 -8.13
CA VAL A 232 11.01 3.54 -8.16
C VAL A 232 11.41 3.01 -6.78
N ARG A 233 11.32 3.82 -5.71
CA ARG A 233 11.79 3.44 -4.37
C ARG A 233 10.77 3.71 -3.28
N ASP A 234 10.94 3.05 -2.14
CA ASP A 234 10.45 3.58 -0.87
C ASP A 234 11.07 4.97 -0.64
N VAL A 235 10.28 5.99 -0.93
CA VAL A 235 10.56 7.39 -0.63
C VAL A 235 10.05 7.68 0.79
N MET A 236 10.94 8.20 1.63
CA MET A 236 10.60 8.52 3.01
C MET A 236 9.52 9.61 3.07
N PRO A 237 8.67 9.64 4.12
CA PRO A 237 7.62 10.64 4.25
C PRO A 237 8.10 12.09 4.08
N THR A 238 9.25 12.46 4.65
CA THR A 238 9.80 13.82 4.50
C THR A 238 10.36 14.09 3.10
N GLU A 239 10.94 13.09 2.43
CA GLU A 239 11.40 13.19 1.04
C GLU A 239 10.20 13.40 0.10
N ARG A 240 9.12 12.62 0.29
CA ARG A 240 7.86 12.75 -0.45
C ARG A 240 7.23 14.13 -0.24
N GLY A 241 7.30 14.66 0.97
CA GLY A 241 6.86 16.03 1.30
C GLY A 241 7.60 17.13 0.53
N LYS A 242 8.92 17.00 0.38
CA LYS A 242 9.74 17.92 -0.43
C LYS A 242 9.46 17.75 -1.92
N ALA A 243 9.41 16.52 -2.41
CA ALA A 243 9.13 16.17 -3.80
C ALA A 243 7.78 16.74 -4.27
N LEU A 244 6.70 16.54 -3.50
CA LEU A 244 5.38 17.11 -3.77
C LEU A 244 5.38 18.65 -3.74
N SER A 245 6.23 19.27 -2.90
CA SER A 245 6.38 20.73 -2.88
C SER A 245 7.06 21.26 -4.14
N ILE A 246 8.07 20.54 -4.66
CA ILE A 246 8.74 20.87 -5.94
C ILE A 246 7.74 20.69 -7.09
N ARG A 247 7.02 19.55 -7.17
CA ARG A 247 5.98 19.34 -8.20
C ARG A 247 4.97 20.49 -8.21
N LYS A 248 4.42 20.85 -7.04
CA LYS A 248 3.46 21.95 -6.89
C LYS A 248 4.02 23.31 -7.32
N GLU A 249 5.31 23.54 -7.17
CA GLU A 249 6.00 24.74 -7.63
C GLU A 249 6.15 24.74 -9.16
N CYS A 250 6.67 23.67 -9.75
CA CYS A 250 6.83 23.53 -11.20
C CYS A 250 5.47 23.66 -11.93
N LEU A 251 4.41 22.99 -11.45
CA LEU A 251 3.05 23.13 -12.00
C LEU A 251 2.48 24.56 -11.89
N LYS A 252 2.90 25.32 -10.87
CA LYS A 252 2.53 26.72 -10.72
C LYS A 252 3.30 27.60 -11.71
N ASN A 253 4.58 27.31 -11.94
CA ASN A 253 5.43 28.03 -12.89
C ASN A 253 4.98 27.77 -14.34
N GLU A 254 4.72 26.50 -14.71
CA GLU A 254 4.06 26.07 -15.95
C GLU A 254 2.79 26.92 -16.20
N LYS A 255 1.89 26.96 -15.22
CA LYS A 255 0.66 27.77 -15.31
C LYS A 255 0.91 29.27 -15.43
N ILE A 256 1.96 29.82 -14.80
CA ILE A 256 2.31 31.24 -14.93
C ILE A 256 2.87 31.53 -16.33
N ALA A 257 3.72 30.67 -16.88
CA ALA A 257 4.25 30.79 -18.24
C ALA A 257 3.12 30.73 -19.28
N SER A 258 2.29 29.68 -19.23
CA SER A 258 1.12 29.57 -20.10
C SER A 258 0.12 30.71 -19.87
N LYS A 259 0.01 31.27 -18.66
CA LYS A 259 -0.81 32.47 -18.44
C LYS A 259 -0.20 33.71 -19.10
N ILE A 260 1.10 33.94 -19.03
CA ILE A 260 1.76 35.07 -19.69
C ILE A 260 1.58 34.98 -21.22
N GLU A 261 1.72 33.76 -21.76
CA GLU A 261 1.45 33.46 -23.17
C GLU A 261 -0.02 33.70 -23.55
N ASN A 262 -0.98 33.24 -22.73
CA ASN A 262 -2.42 33.43 -22.97
C ASN A 262 -2.98 34.79 -22.51
N GLU A 263 -2.26 35.62 -21.78
CA GLU A 263 -2.71 36.99 -21.43
C GLU A 263 -2.54 37.95 -22.62
N ILE A 264 -1.85 37.49 -23.68
CA ILE A 264 -1.90 38.02 -25.05
C ILE A 264 -3.24 37.66 -25.74
N LEU A 265 -3.97 36.66 -25.24
CA LEU A 265 -5.18 36.04 -25.83
C LEU A 265 -6.28 35.75 -24.77
N GLN A 266 -6.76 36.80 -24.10
CA GLN A 266 -7.97 36.89 -23.26
C GLN A 266 -8.41 35.71 -22.34
N ASP A 267 -8.57 36.11 -21.08
CA ASP A 267 -9.68 35.77 -20.16
C ASP A 267 -9.56 34.65 -19.10
N ASN A 268 -10.53 34.68 -18.20
CA ASN A 268 -10.44 34.17 -16.83
C ASN A 268 -11.13 32.82 -16.61
N ILE A 269 -10.35 31.77 -16.35
CA ILE A 269 -10.80 30.51 -15.74
C ILE A 269 -10.27 30.44 -14.32
N ASP A 270 -11.09 30.05 -13.33
CA ASP A 270 -10.74 30.14 -11.91
C ASP A 270 -9.56 29.22 -11.50
N LYS A 271 -8.66 29.75 -10.65
CA LYS A 271 -7.22 29.54 -10.90
C LYS A 271 -6.48 28.56 -9.98
N GLN A 272 -7.03 28.15 -8.83
CA GLN A 272 -6.35 27.20 -7.93
C GLN A 272 -6.78 25.74 -8.09
N ASP A 273 -8.01 25.47 -8.50
CA ASP A 273 -8.53 24.10 -8.51
C ASP A 273 -7.83 23.21 -9.55
N THR A 274 -7.40 23.77 -10.69
CA THR A 274 -6.68 22.99 -11.72
C THR A 274 -5.34 22.40 -11.21
N ILE A 275 -4.59 23.13 -10.37
CA ILE A 275 -3.32 22.62 -9.82
C ILE A 275 -3.62 21.58 -8.73
N GLN A 276 -4.67 21.78 -7.94
CA GLN A 276 -5.07 20.79 -6.93
C GLN A 276 -5.55 19.51 -7.59
N GLN A 277 -6.34 19.60 -8.66
CA GLN A 277 -6.84 18.48 -9.44
C GLN A 277 -5.70 17.70 -10.12
N LYS A 278 -4.83 18.38 -10.87
CA LYS A 278 -3.63 17.78 -11.50
C LYS A 278 -2.75 17.07 -10.45
N MET A 279 -2.54 17.69 -9.27
CA MET A 279 -1.83 17.05 -8.15
C MET A 279 -2.55 15.81 -7.59
N ILE A 280 -3.88 15.78 -7.49
CA ILE A 280 -4.65 14.61 -7.00
C ILE A 280 -4.55 13.45 -7.99
N GLU A 281 -4.78 13.74 -9.27
CA GLU A 281 -4.81 12.77 -10.38
C GLU A 281 -3.44 12.11 -10.56
N GLU A 282 -2.38 12.90 -10.75
CA GLU A 282 -1.03 12.42 -11.07
C GLU A 282 -0.33 11.71 -9.90
N ASN A 283 -0.74 11.99 -8.65
CA ASN A 283 -0.16 11.37 -7.45
C ASN A 283 -1.07 10.28 -6.84
N HIS A 284 -2.22 10.00 -7.49
CA HIS A 284 -3.22 9.03 -7.07
C HIS A 284 -3.59 9.11 -5.57
N MET A 285 -3.69 10.32 -5.02
CA MET A 285 -3.95 10.53 -3.60
C MET A 285 -4.74 11.79 -3.29
N SER A 286 -5.56 11.75 -2.25
CA SER A 286 -6.40 12.89 -1.87
C SER A 286 -5.58 14.14 -1.50
N ASN A 287 -6.11 15.32 -1.80
CA ASN A 287 -5.49 16.60 -1.46
C ASN A 287 -5.09 16.70 0.02
N GLY A 288 -5.90 16.16 0.93
CA GLY A 288 -5.58 16.09 2.36
C GLY A 288 -4.32 15.27 2.69
N ASN A 289 -4.03 14.20 1.93
CA ASN A 289 -2.76 13.47 2.05
C ASN A 289 -1.59 14.24 1.41
N ILE A 290 -1.81 14.90 0.27
CA ILE A 290 -0.80 15.75 -0.38
C ILE A 290 -0.37 16.89 0.55
N GLN A 291 -1.32 17.66 1.10
CA GLN A 291 -1.02 18.72 2.05
C GLN A 291 -0.34 18.16 3.30
N ARG A 292 -0.75 16.98 3.80
CA ARG A 292 -0.10 16.32 4.95
C ARG A 292 1.39 16.07 4.72
N TYR A 293 1.76 15.51 3.56
CA TYR A 293 3.17 15.30 3.21
C TYR A 293 3.93 16.62 3.05
N ILE A 294 3.40 17.58 2.28
CA ILE A 294 4.01 18.91 2.10
C ILE A 294 4.20 19.62 3.45
N ARG A 295 3.28 19.42 4.41
CA ARG A 295 3.36 20.01 5.74
C ARG A 295 4.55 19.47 6.57
N LEU A 296 5.06 18.26 6.30
CA LEU A 296 6.26 17.75 6.98
C LEU A 296 7.50 18.61 6.73
N ASN A 297 7.57 19.38 5.64
CA ASN A 297 8.65 20.34 5.36
C ASN A 297 8.80 21.42 6.46
N TYR A 298 7.76 21.62 7.28
CA TYR A 298 7.74 22.56 8.41
C TYR A 298 8.26 21.95 9.72
N LEU A 299 8.62 20.66 9.76
CA LEU A 299 9.29 20.03 10.90
C LEU A 299 10.75 20.49 11.04
N ILE A 300 11.31 20.38 12.24
CA ILE A 300 12.77 20.35 12.48
C ILE A 300 13.34 18.99 12.08
N PRO A 301 14.62 18.88 11.70
CA PRO A 301 15.23 17.62 11.24
C PRO A 301 14.95 16.43 12.15
N GLN A 302 15.11 16.61 13.47
CA GLN A 302 14.87 15.58 14.49
C GLN A 302 13.44 15.00 14.45
N LEU A 303 12.42 15.85 14.31
CA LEU A 303 11.03 15.38 14.17
C LEU A 303 10.77 14.76 12.79
N GLY A 304 11.43 15.25 11.74
CA GLY A 304 11.36 14.65 10.41
C GLY A 304 11.94 13.23 10.40
N GLU A 305 13.11 13.04 11.00
CA GLU A 305 13.74 11.73 11.22
C GLU A 305 12.86 10.80 12.05
N MET A 306 12.19 11.30 13.11
CA MET A 306 11.21 10.50 13.85
C MET A 306 10.01 10.03 13.00
N VAL A 307 9.60 10.78 11.97
CA VAL A 307 8.55 10.35 11.02
C VAL A 307 9.12 9.31 10.03
N ASP A 308 10.31 9.58 9.46
CA ASP A 308 10.98 8.67 8.53
C ASP A 308 11.27 7.29 9.19
N ASP A 309 11.78 7.30 10.42
CA ASP A 309 12.06 6.11 11.26
C ASP A 309 10.78 5.43 11.79
N LYS A 310 9.59 5.93 11.47
CA LYS A 310 8.29 5.46 11.98
C LYS A 310 8.13 5.50 13.52
N LYS A 311 9.01 6.22 14.23
CA LYS A 311 8.94 6.47 15.69
C LYS A 311 7.68 7.24 16.07
N ILE A 312 7.28 8.19 15.21
CA ILE A 312 5.96 8.85 15.23
C ILE A 312 5.26 8.65 13.88
N ASN A 313 3.93 8.58 13.89
CA ASN A 313 3.16 8.36 12.66
C ASN A 313 3.00 9.66 11.84
N LEU A 314 2.60 9.52 10.57
CA LEU A 314 2.45 10.63 9.62
C LEU A 314 1.52 11.75 10.13
N ARG A 315 0.41 11.41 10.79
CA ARG A 315 -0.55 12.39 11.38
C ARG A 315 0.01 13.09 12.62
N THR A 316 0.88 12.40 13.38
CA THR A 316 1.60 12.97 14.52
C THR A 316 2.62 14.00 14.03
N GLY A 317 3.39 13.67 12.99
CA GLY A 317 4.28 14.62 12.30
C GLY A 317 3.52 15.82 11.73
N GLU A 318 2.37 15.59 11.08
CA GLU A 318 1.47 16.65 10.62
C GLU A 318 1.07 17.59 11.75
N ASN A 319 0.56 17.09 12.88
CA ASN A 319 0.13 17.94 13.99
C ASN A 319 1.29 18.76 14.58
N LEU A 320 2.46 18.14 14.78
CA LEU A 320 3.64 18.82 15.33
C LEU A 320 4.24 19.86 14.39
N SER A 321 4.02 19.74 13.08
CA SER A 321 4.48 20.72 12.08
C SER A 321 3.76 22.07 12.11
N PHE A 322 2.63 22.18 12.82
CA PHE A 322 1.94 23.45 13.07
C PHE A 322 2.59 24.27 14.20
N LEU A 323 3.40 23.64 15.05
CA LEU A 323 4.09 24.28 16.16
C LEU A 323 5.26 25.14 15.65
N SER A 324 5.62 26.20 16.38
CA SER A 324 6.82 26.98 16.10
C SER A 324 8.09 26.13 16.24
N LYS A 325 9.17 26.53 15.56
CA LYS A 325 10.49 25.86 15.66
C LYS A 325 11.06 25.86 17.10
N LYS A 326 10.55 26.69 18.01
CA LYS A 326 10.91 26.65 19.44
C LYS A 326 10.14 25.53 20.15
N GLU A 327 8.82 25.50 20.01
CA GLU A 327 7.96 24.48 20.61
C GLU A 327 8.31 23.07 20.10
N GLN A 328 8.63 22.92 18.81
CA GLN A 328 9.08 21.63 18.25
C GLN A 328 10.35 21.10 18.95
N ARG A 329 11.34 21.97 19.21
CA ARG A 329 12.56 21.59 19.95
C ARG A 329 12.26 21.25 21.40
N ASP A 330 11.37 22.02 22.03
CA ASP A 330 10.96 21.77 23.41
C ASP A 330 10.21 20.43 23.55
N ILE A 331 9.41 20.04 22.55
CA ILE A 331 8.79 18.71 22.44
C ILE A 331 9.85 17.61 22.27
N VAL A 332 10.81 17.76 21.34
CA VAL A 332 11.90 16.77 21.15
C VAL A 332 12.67 16.53 22.45
N ASN A 333 13.06 17.61 23.15
CA ASN A 333 13.76 17.52 24.44
C ASN A 333 12.95 16.74 25.50
N ILE A 334 11.63 16.81 25.48
CA ILE A 334 10.76 16.05 26.40
C ILE A 334 10.65 14.59 25.96
N ILE A 335 10.49 14.32 24.66
CA ILE A 335 10.44 12.96 24.10
C ILE A 335 11.71 12.19 24.44
N GLU A 336 12.88 12.78 24.19
CA GLU A 336 14.18 12.17 24.43
C GLU A 336 14.47 11.98 25.92
N LYS A 337 14.23 13.01 26.75
CA LYS A 337 14.52 12.95 28.19
C LYS A 337 13.63 11.97 28.95
N GLU A 338 12.34 11.94 28.64
CA GLU A 338 11.34 11.14 29.37
C GLU A 338 11.06 9.80 28.68
N ASN A 339 11.69 9.55 27.51
CA ASN A 339 11.51 8.38 26.63
C ASN A 339 10.04 8.05 26.33
N VAL A 340 9.29 9.05 25.83
CA VAL A 340 7.83 8.96 25.61
C VAL A 340 7.50 8.82 24.11
N LYS A 341 6.76 7.77 23.75
CA LYS A 341 6.17 7.64 22.41
C LYS A 341 4.98 8.58 22.24
N VAL A 342 5.06 9.52 21.31
CA VAL A 342 3.98 10.48 21.03
C VAL A 342 2.86 9.81 20.23
N SER A 343 1.64 9.83 20.77
CA SER A 343 0.43 9.39 20.07
C SER A 343 -0.18 10.51 19.22
N GLU A 344 -1.02 10.14 18.25
CA GLU A 344 -1.77 11.14 17.48
C GLU A 344 -2.67 12.00 18.42
N ALA A 345 -3.28 11.39 19.44
CA ALA A 345 -4.11 12.08 20.41
C ALA A 345 -3.33 13.12 21.24
N MET A 346 -2.10 12.78 21.69
CA MET A 346 -1.20 13.74 22.33
C MET A 346 -0.89 14.91 21.39
N SER A 347 -0.51 14.61 20.14
CA SER A 347 -0.13 15.65 19.17
C SER A 347 -1.28 16.59 18.80
N LYS A 348 -2.51 16.08 18.71
CA LYS A 348 -3.73 16.89 18.52
C LYS A 348 -3.95 17.86 19.69
N LYS A 349 -3.78 17.41 20.94
CA LYS A 349 -3.87 18.25 22.14
C LYS A 349 -2.76 19.31 22.17
N ILE A 350 -1.52 18.91 21.88
CA ILE A 350 -0.36 19.83 21.82
C ILE A 350 -0.59 20.92 20.78
N LYS A 351 -1.02 20.54 19.56
CA LYS A 351 -1.38 21.47 18.49
C LYS A 351 -2.45 22.47 18.95
N LYS A 352 -3.57 21.99 19.50
CA LYS A 352 -4.67 22.85 19.97
C LYS A 352 -4.22 23.84 21.07
N SER A 353 -3.40 23.39 22.02
CA SER A 353 -2.84 24.28 23.05
C SER A 353 -1.86 25.31 22.48
N SER A 354 -1.16 25.03 21.38
CA SER A 354 -0.30 26.00 20.69
C SER A 354 -1.13 27.03 19.92
N GLU A 355 -2.17 26.58 19.21
CA GLU A 355 -3.13 27.46 18.52
C GLU A 355 -3.84 28.42 19.48
N ASN A 356 -4.12 27.99 20.71
CA ASN A 356 -4.66 28.84 21.79
C ASN A 356 -3.62 29.79 22.43
N GLY A 357 -2.31 29.64 22.15
CA GLY A 357 -1.23 30.37 22.83
C GLY A 357 -0.91 29.90 24.26
N GLU A 358 -1.45 28.75 24.68
CA GLU A 358 -1.35 28.20 26.04
C GLU A 358 -0.20 27.17 26.21
N LEU A 359 0.48 26.79 25.10
CA LEU A 359 1.46 25.70 25.12
C LEU A 359 2.78 26.09 25.80
N THR A 360 2.85 25.81 27.10
CA THR A 360 4.08 25.90 27.89
C THR A 360 4.78 24.54 28.01
N LYS A 361 6.07 24.53 28.38
CA LYS A 361 6.83 23.29 28.69
C LYS A 361 6.14 22.42 29.74
N TYR A 362 5.46 23.06 30.69
CA TYR A 362 4.65 22.35 31.68
C TYR A 362 3.46 21.65 31.01
N VAL A 363 2.66 22.36 30.23
CA VAL A 363 1.51 21.79 29.48
C VAL A 363 1.96 20.67 28.52
N MET A 364 3.07 20.84 27.80
CA MET A 364 3.68 19.78 26.98
C MET A 364 3.95 18.50 27.79
N LYS A 365 4.64 18.62 28.93
CA LYS A 365 4.90 17.49 29.84
C LYS A 365 3.60 16.91 30.39
N GLN A 366 2.62 17.72 30.76
CA GLN A 366 1.34 17.22 31.25
C GLN A 366 0.62 16.38 30.18
N ILE A 367 0.61 16.80 28.91
CA ILE A 367 -0.03 16.04 27.83
C ILE A 367 0.73 14.74 27.53
N LEU A 368 2.07 14.80 27.43
CA LEU A 368 2.90 13.65 27.07
C LEU A 368 3.00 12.60 28.19
N ILE A 369 3.06 13.04 29.46
CA ILE A 369 3.30 12.15 30.60
C ILE A 369 1.99 11.66 31.22
N LYS A 370 0.95 12.50 31.41
CA LYS A 370 -0.29 12.05 32.06
C LYS A 370 -1.09 11.03 31.25
N GLU A 371 -0.88 10.93 29.93
CA GLU A 371 -1.47 9.83 29.15
C GLU A 371 -0.83 8.46 29.47
N LYS A 372 0.36 8.41 30.08
CA LYS A 372 0.96 7.18 30.63
C LYS A 372 0.27 6.73 31.92
N ASP A 373 -0.34 7.65 32.66
CA ASP A 373 -1.12 7.40 33.89
C ASP A 373 -2.61 7.10 33.64
N LYS A 374 -3.02 6.91 32.37
CA LYS A 374 -4.23 6.14 32.11
C LYS A 374 -3.98 4.72 32.64
N LYS A 375 -4.57 4.43 33.80
CA LYS A 375 -4.64 3.08 34.40
C LYS A 375 -4.79 2.05 33.30
N LEU A 376 -4.05 0.95 33.41
CA LEU A 376 -4.31 -0.27 32.65
C LEU A 376 -5.78 -0.65 32.87
N GLU A 377 -6.64 -0.31 31.91
CA GLU A 377 -7.98 -0.87 31.83
C GLU A 377 -7.81 -2.35 31.49
N ILE A 378 -7.80 -3.19 32.53
CA ILE A 378 -7.87 -4.64 32.38
C ILE A 378 -9.23 -4.94 31.76
N ARG A 379 -9.26 -5.02 30.43
CA ARG A 379 -10.43 -5.46 29.67
C ARG A 379 -10.45 -6.97 29.66
N VAL A 380 -11.26 -7.53 30.55
CA VAL A 380 -11.74 -8.90 30.45
C VAL A 380 -12.93 -8.88 29.50
N ILE A 381 -12.86 -9.66 28.43
CA ILE A 381 -13.95 -9.88 27.47
C ILE A 381 -14.49 -11.28 27.76
N PHE A 382 -15.81 -11.42 27.75
CA PHE A 382 -16.52 -12.69 27.86
C PHE A 382 -17.43 -12.81 26.65
N TYR A 383 -17.42 -13.95 25.97
CA TYR A 383 -18.35 -14.26 24.90
C TYR A 383 -19.64 -14.87 25.48
N GLU A 384 -20.77 -14.70 24.78
CA GLU A 384 -22.07 -15.12 25.30
C GLU A 384 -22.08 -16.62 25.65
N ASP A 385 -21.59 -17.47 24.74
CA ASP A 385 -21.61 -18.93 24.86
C ASP A 385 -20.75 -19.46 26.02
N GLU A 386 -19.67 -18.73 26.37
CA GLU A 386 -18.81 -19.07 27.51
C GLU A 386 -19.55 -18.89 28.84
N ILE A 387 -20.33 -17.81 28.95
CA ILE A 387 -20.89 -17.37 30.23
C ILE A 387 -22.35 -17.76 30.43
N LYS A 388 -23.18 -17.81 29.38
CA LYS A 388 -24.65 -17.99 29.42
C LYS A 388 -25.10 -19.08 30.41
N LYS A 389 -24.41 -20.23 30.39
CA LYS A 389 -24.62 -21.37 31.31
C LYS A 389 -24.61 -21.03 32.81
N TYR A 390 -23.94 -19.95 33.23
CA TYR A 390 -23.88 -19.48 34.62
C TYR A 390 -24.96 -18.44 34.98
N PHE A 391 -25.61 -17.81 33.99
CA PHE A 391 -26.58 -16.71 34.21
C PHE A 391 -28.03 -17.11 33.90
N ASN A 392 -28.27 -18.34 33.42
CA ASN A 392 -29.59 -18.91 33.10
C ASN A 392 -30.70 -18.70 34.15
N ASN A 393 -30.35 -18.54 35.44
CA ASN A 393 -31.29 -18.39 36.56
C ASN A 393 -31.61 -16.92 36.92
N ILE A 394 -31.14 -15.94 36.15
CA ILE A 394 -31.31 -14.50 36.41
C ILE A 394 -32.42 -13.95 35.51
N ASN A 395 -33.26 -13.06 36.04
CA ASN A 395 -34.30 -12.33 35.31
C ASN A 395 -35.16 -13.20 34.36
N ASN A 396 -35.49 -14.43 34.75
CA ASN A 396 -36.24 -15.41 33.96
C ASN A 396 -35.70 -15.60 32.53
N GLY A 397 -34.38 -15.60 32.36
CA GLY A 397 -33.70 -15.81 31.07
C GLY A 397 -33.48 -14.54 30.24
N ASN A 398 -34.03 -13.39 30.64
CA ASN A 398 -33.78 -12.10 29.99
C ASN A 398 -32.63 -11.35 30.69
N VAL A 399 -31.41 -11.88 30.53
CA VAL A 399 -30.20 -11.37 31.20
C VAL A 399 -29.51 -10.33 30.32
N THR A 400 -29.24 -9.14 30.87
CA THR A 400 -28.45 -8.12 30.16
C THR A 400 -26.96 -8.26 30.47
N ALA A 401 -26.10 -7.77 29.57
CA ALA A 401 -24.65 -7.70 29.82
C ALA A 401 -24.28 -6.92 31.10
N LYS A 402 -25.15 -6.03 31.57
CA LYS A 402 -25.00 -5.34 32.86
C LYS A 402 -25.27 -6.28 34.03
N ASP A 403 -26.34 -7.07 33.98
CA ASP A 403 -26.68 -8.03 35.04
C ASP A 403 -25.57 -9.08 35.20
N CYS A 404 -25.00 -9.56 34.08
CA CYS A 404 -23.84 -10.46 34.09
C CYS A 404 -22.64 -9.82 34.82
N LYS A 405 -22.30 -8.58 34.44
CA LYS A 405 -21.19 -7.85 35.04
C LYS A 405 -21.39 -7.62 36.54
N ASP A 406 -22.57 -7.17 36.94
CA ASP A 406 -22.86 -6.81 38.33
C ASP A 406 -22.85 -8.07 39.23
N LEU A 407 -23.32 -9.23 38.74
CA LEU A 407 -23.18 -10.51 39.47
C LEU A 407 -21.72 -11.00 39.54
N ILE A 408 -20.95 -10.91 38.45
CA ILE A 408 -19.52 -11.30 38.46
C ILE A 408 -18.76 -10.48 39.52
N ILE A 409 -19.03 -9.17 39.60
CA ILE A 409 -18.43 -8.30 40.62
C ILE A 409 -18.87 -8.75 42.02
N ALA A 410 -20.16 -8.99 42.27
CA ALA A 410 -20.65 -9.42 43.57
C ALA A 410 -20.08 -10.77 44.04
N LEU A 411 -19.90 -11.74 43.13
CA LEU A 411 -19.26 -13.02 43.42
C LEU A 411 -17.77 -12.85 43.76
N LEU A 412 -17.05 -12.03 43.00
CA LEU A 412 -15.65 -11.71 43.26
C LEU A 412 -15.48 -10.97 44.59
N GLU A 413 -16.31 -9.97 44.90
CA GLU A 413 -16.27 -9.25 46.17
C GLU A 413 -16.49 -10.18 47.37
N ARG A 414 -17.46 -11.10 47.27
CA ARG A 414 -17.70 -12.11 48.31
C ARG A 414 -16.50 -13.03 48.52
N GLU A 415 -15.96 -13.61 47.44
CA GLU A 415 -14.75 -14.45 47.48
C GLU A 415 -13.52 -13.70 48.04
N PHE A 416 -13.41 -12.40 47.75
CA PHE A 416 -12.30 -11.57 48.26
C PHE A 416 -12.41 -11.27 49.75
N VAL A 417 -13.64 -11.05 50.25
CA VAL A 417 -13.92 -10.90 51.69
C VAL A 417 -13.67 -12.20 52.44
N GLU A 418 -14.10 -13.35 51.89
CA GLU A 418 -13.85 -14.68 52.47
C GLU A 418 -12.36 -15.09 52.49
N LYS A 419 -11.47 -14.39 51.78
CA LYS A 419 -10.01 -14.63 51.74
C LYS A 419 -9.16 -13.66 52.57
N ILE A 420 -9.78 -12.66 53.22
CA ILE A 420 -9.09 -11.63 54.02
C ILE A 420 -9.39 -11.78 55.54
N HIS A 421 -10.18 -12.79 55.91
CA HIS A 421 -10.42 -13.25 57.28
C HIS A 421 -9.95 -14.70 57.48
#